data_AF-A0A5B1BSN9-F1
#
_entry.id   AF-A0A5B1BSN9-F1
#
_cell.length_a   1.000
_cell.length_b   1.000
_cell.length_c   1.000
_cell.angle_alpha   90.00
_cell.angle_beta   90.00
_cell.angle_gamma   90.00
#
_symmetry.space_group_name_H-M   'P 1'
#
loop_
_entity.id
_entity.type
_entity.pdbx_description
1 polymer ?
#
loop_
_entity_poly.entity_id
_entity_poly.type
_entity_poly.pdbx_seq_one_letter_code
_entity_poly.pdbx_strand_id
1 'polypeptide(L)' 'MLQDRSHWRDAATCRREVFRWLARYNIRRRHSRCRNSTPAAYENNHTTATLPQAA' A
#
# COMPACT_ATOMS: atom_id res chain seq x y z
N MET A 1 -2.94 -10.63 10.91
CA MET A 1 -1.85 -10.60 9.91
C MET A 1 -2.34 -11.40 8.72
N LEU A 2 -2.18 -10.87 7.50
CA LEU A 2 -2.64 -11.56 6.27
C LEU A 2 -1.79 -12.79 5.90
N GLN A 3 -0.61 -12.94 6.49
CA GLN A 3 0.26 -14.09 6.20
C GLN A 3 -0.33 -15.36 6.81
N ASP A 4 -0.46 -16.38 5.98
CA ASP A 4 -0.76 -17.79 6.32
C ASP A 4 -2.18 -18.12 6.75
N ARG A 5 -3.16 -17.35 6.29
CA ARG A 5 -4.53 -17.78 6.47
C ARG A 5 -5.27 -17.90 5.13
N SER A 6 -6.01 -19.00 4.96
CA SER A 6 -6.70 -19.37 3.72
C SER A 6 -8.16 -18.90 3.64
N HIS A 7 -8.82 -18.63 4.78
CA HIS A 7 -10.24 -18.29 4.82
C HIS A 7 -10.63 -17.42 6.03
N TRP A 8 -11.58 -16.48 5.84
CA TRP A 8 -12.17 -15.68 6.92
C TRP A 8 -13.56 -16.17 7.31
N ARG A 9 -13.85 -16.07 8.61
CA ARG A 9 -15.15 -16.42 9.18
C ARG A 9 -16.25 -15.45 8.77
N ASP A 10 -15.90 -14.20 8.52
CA ASP A 10 -16.84 -13.13 8.16
C ASP A 10 -16.18 -12.09 7.25
N ALA A 11 -17.00 -11.45 6.42
CA ALA A 11 -16.53 -10.47 5.43
C ALA A 11 -16.01 -9.18 6.06
N ALA A 12 -16.47 -8.81 7.27
CA ALA A 12 -16.02 -7.59 7.94
C ALA A 12 -14.57 -7.72 8.45
N THR A 13 -14.25 -8.85 9.08
CA THR A 13 -12.91 -9.20 9.53
C THR A 13 -11.96 -9.34 8.34
N CYS A 14 -12.43 -9.92 7.23
CA CYS A 14 -11.69 -9.95 5.97
C CYS A 14 -11.20 -8.57 5.55
N ARG A 15 -12.15 -7.65 5.35
CA ARG A 15 -11.85 -6.29 4.88
C ARG A 15 -10.92 -5.56 5.84
N ARG A 16 -11.13 -5.70 7.15
CA ARG A 16 -10.28 -5.04 8.17
C ARG A 16 -8.84 -5.55 8.13
N GLU A 17 -8.63 -6.86 8.07
CA GLU A 17 -7.28 -7.43 8.03
C GLU A 17 -6.57 -7.14 6.71
N VAL A 18 -7.28 -7.22 5.58
CA VAL A 18 -6.75 -6.85 4.26
C VAL A 18 -6.38 -5.37 4.23
N PHE A 19 -7.26 -4.49 4.68
CA PHE A 19 -6.99 -3.04 4.71
C PHE A 19 -5.81 -2.71 5.63
N ARG A 20 -5.74 -3.33 6.81
CA ARG A 20 -4.61 -3.18 7.72
C ARG A 20 -3.31 -3.66 7.07
N TRP A 21 -3.34 -4.77 6.34
CA TRP A 21 -2.18 -5.28 5.63
C TRP A 21 -1.75 -4.35 4.51
N LEU A 22 -2.69 -3.88 3.68
CA LEU A 22 -2.45 -2.93 2.59
C LEU A 22 -1.84 -1.64 3.12
N ALA A 23 -2.43 -1.05 4.17
CA ALA A 23 -1.92 0.17 4.78
C ALA A 23 -0.47 -0.01 5.24
N ARG A 24 -0.19 -1.08 6.01
CA ARG A 24 1.17 -1.40 6.47
C ARG A 24 2.14 -1.64 5.30
N TYR A 25 1.71 -2.37 4.28
CA TYR A 25 2.53 -2.66 3.11
C TYR A 25 2.95 -1.37 2.38
N ASN A 26 1.98 -0.49 2.12
CA ASN A 26 2.22 0.74 1.35
C ASN A 26 3.01 1.80 2.12
N ILE A 27 2.82 1.92 3.44
CA ILE A 27 3.39 3.04 4.22
C ILE A 27 4.58 2.66 5.09
N ARG A 28 4.78 1.37 5.44
CA ARG A 28 5.86 0.95 6.35
C ARG A 28 6.87 0.01 5.72
N ARG A 29 6.46 -0.86 4.80
CA ARG A 29 7.37 -1.86 4.23
C ARG A 29 8.31 -1.18 3.23
N ARG A 30 9.62 -1.35 3.42
CA ARG A 30 10.63 -0.87 2.48
C ARG A 30 10.93 -1.96 1.45
N HIS A 31 11.17 -1.56 0.20
CA HIS A 31 11.41 -2.49 -0.90
C HIS A 31 12.64 -2.06 -1.71
N SER A 32 13.52 -3.00 -2.05
CA SER A 32 14.72 -2.73 -2.86
C SER A 32 14.40 -2.11 -4.21
N ARG A 33 13.36 -2.63 -4.89
CA ARG A 33 12.80 -2.06 -6.13
C ARG A 33 12.30 -0.61 -5.99
N CYS A 34 11.84 -0.22 -4.81
CA CYS A 34 11.46 1.15 -4.49
C CYS A 34 12.67 1.96 -3.97
N ARG A 35 13.90 1.67 -4.42
CA ARG A 35 15.14 2.32 -3.91
C ARG A 35 15.27 2.23 -2.39
N ASN A 36 14.81 1.12 -1.81
CA ASN A 36 14.74 0.93 -0.36
C ASN A 36 13.87 1.98 0.36
N SER A 37 12.85 2.55 -0.29
CA SER A 37 11.79 3.34 0.34
C SER A 37 10.49 2.55 0.40
N THR A 38 9.47 3.14 1.03
CA THR A 38 8.12 2.57 1.03
C THR A 38 7.46 2.81 -0.34
N PRO A 39 6.52 1.95 -0.76
CA PRO A 39 5.79 2.15 -2.02
C PRO A 39 5.14 3.53 -2.13
N ALA A 40 4.44 3.98 -1.08
CA ALA A 40 3.80 5.29 -1.09
C ALA A 40 4.80 6.45 -1.24
N ALA A 41 5.95 6.38 -0.57
CA ALA A 41 6.99 7.41 -0.71
C ALA A 41 7.64 7.38 -2.10
N TYR A 42 7.85 6.17 -2.65
CA TYR A 42 8.40 6.01 -3.99
C TYR A 42 7.48 6.63 -5.04
N GLU A 43 6.19 6.29 -5.02
CA GLU A 43 5.21 6.84 -5.94
C GLU A 43 5.05 8.35 -5.77
N ASN A 44 5.02 8.89 -4.55
CA ASN A 44 4.94 10.34 -4.35
C ASN A 44 6.16 11.09 -4.90
N ASN A 45 7.34 10.47 -4.87
CA ASN A 45 8.58 11.07 -5.39
C ASN A 45 8.75 10.88 -6.90
N HIS A 46 8.15 9.84 -7.48
CA HIS A 46 8.27 9.50 -8.90
C HIS A 46 7.04 9.83 -9.75
N THR A 47 5.91 10.10 -9.13
CA THR A 47 4.76 10.72 -9.78
C THR A 47 5.08 12.19 -9.90
N THR A 48 5.62 12.60 -11.05
CA THR A 48 5.65 14.00 -11.45
C THR A 48 4.22 14.50 -11.30
N ALA A 49 4.00 15.52 -10.46
CA ALA A 49 2.70 16.15 -10.35
C ALA A 49 2.26 16.50 -11.78
N THR A 50 1.27 15.75 -12.30
CA THR A 50 0.60 16.14 -13.52
C THR A 50 -0.21 17.36 -13.10
N LEU A 51 0.45 18.52 -13.11
CA LEU A 51 -0.22 19.79 -12.95
C LEU A 51 -1.30 19.81 -14.03
N PRO A 52 -2.58 19.97 -13.69
CA PRO A 52 -3.57 20.24 -14.71
C PRO A 52 -3.07 21.47 -15.47
N GLN A 53 -2.93 21.35 -16.78
CA GLN A 53 -2.55 22.48 -17.62
C GLN A 53 -3.59 23.57 -17.40
N ALA A 54 -3.17 24.68 -16.78
CA ALA A 54 -4.04 25.81 -16.55
C ALA A 54 -4.57 26.29 -17.91
N ALA A 55 -5.89 26.34 -18.04
CA ALA A 55 -6.60 26.86 -19.22
C ALA A 55 -6.88 28.35 -19.05
#